data_AF-A0AAW1D1J6-F1
#
_entry.id   AF-A0AAW1D1J6-F1
#
_cell.length_a   1.000
_cell.length_b   1.000
_cell.length_c   1.000
_cell.angle_alpha   90.00
_cell.angle_beta   90.00
_cell.angle_gamma   90.00
#
_symmetry.space_group_name_H-M   'P 1'
#
loop_
_entity.id
_entity.type
_entity.pdbx_description
1 polymer ?
#
loop_
_entity_poly.entity_id
_entity_poly.type
_entity_poly.pdbx_seq_one_letter_code
_entity_poly.pdbx_strand_id
1 'polypeptide(L)'
;MEFLLELRWFTCYDEVYAVDSGLNSRFADIVTFDSNSGLAYVLDPTVRYESNDECQAEAIAKEKYNIYNKCNEKFREKHGERRYEVLGVVVWILW
;
A
#
# COMPACT_ATOMS: atom_id res chain seq x y z
N MET A 1 9.35 -9.59 -5.84
CA MET A 1 8.59 -8.53 -6.55
C MET A 1 7.90 -9.01 -7.83
N GLU A 2 8.22 -10.22 -8.34
CA GLU A 2 7.53 -10.77 -9.53
C GLU A 2 6.08 -11.23 -9.28
N PHE A 3 5.66 -11.43 -8.02
CA PHE A 3 4.33 -11.94 -7.68
C PHE A 3 3.18 -10.96 -8.01
N LEU A 4 3.42 -9.65 -8.03
CA LEU A 4 2.43 -8.65 -8.41
C LEU A 4 2.25 -8.52 -9.93
N LEU A 5 3.21 -9.01 -10.73
CA LEU A 5 3.19 -8.91 -12.19
C LEU A 5 2.27 -9.92 -12.88
N GLU A 6 1.75 -10.92 -12.17
CA GLU A 6 0.84 -11.94 -12.77
C GLU A 6 -0.62 -11.48 -12.88
N LEU A 7 -0.99 -10.39 -12.21
CA LEU A 7 -2.33 -9.84 -12.32
C LEU A 7 -2.40 -8.91 -13.55
N ARG A 8 -2.76 -9.49 -14.70
CA ARG A 8 -2.88 -8.80 -16.01
C ARG A 8 -3.77 -7.54 -16.03
N TRP A 9 -4.50 -7.27 -14.96
CA TRP A 9 -5.44 -6.15 -14.80
C TRP A 9 -4.95 -5.07 -13.85
N PHE A 10 -3.72 -5.18 -13.35
CA PHE A 10 -3.14 -4.21 -12.43
C PHE A 10 -1.93 -3.53 -13.07
N THR A 11 -1.95 -2.20 -13.04
CA THR A 11 -0.75 -1.40 -13.29
C THR A 11 -0.10 -1.07 -11.96
N CYS A 12 1.17 -1.43 -11.78
CA CYS A 12 1.91 -1.17 -10.56
C CYS A 12 2.95 -0.07 -10.77
N TYR A 13 3.14 0.77 -9.76
CA TYR A 13 4.21 1.76 -9.69
C TYR A 13 4.91 1.62 -8.36
N ASP A 14 6.24 1.63 -8.40
CA ASP A 14 7.08 1.55 -7.22
C ASP A 14 7.53 2.95 -6.79
N GLU A 15 7.83 3.12 -5.50
CA GLU A 15 8.33 4.36 -4.89
C GLU A 15 7.46 5.58 -5.24
N VAL A 16 6.17 5.48 -4.96
CA VAL A 16 5.20 6.51 -5.33
C VAL A 16 5.21 7.63 -4.30
N TYR A 17 5.65 8.81 -4.75
CA TYR A 17 5.60 10.03 -3.93
C TYR A 17 4.19 10.33 -3.42
N ALA A 18 4.11 10.55 -2.11
CA ALA A 18 2.90 10.85 -1.36
C ALA A 18 3.17 12.03 -0.41
N VAL A 19 2.12 12.80 -0.15
CA VAL A 19 2.14 13.90 0.82
C VAL A 19 0.92 13.73 1.70
N ASP A 20 1.13 13.71 3.02
CA ASP A 20 0.01 13.66 3.94
C ASP A 20 -0.62 15.06 4.12
N SER A 21 -1.79 15.09 4.77
CA SER A 21 -2.52 16.33 5.08
C SER A 21 -1.72 17.35 5.92
N GLY A 22 -0.63 16.93 6.56
CA GLY A 22 0.28 17.78 7.33
C GLY A 22 1.48 18.27 6.52
N LEU A 23 1.48 18.10 5.19
CA LEU A 23 2.58 18.42 4.28
C LEU A 23 3.86 17.60 4.52
N ASN A 24 3.76 16.46 5.21
CA ASN A 24 4.91 15.57 5.34
C ASN A 24 5.04 14.71 4.09
N SER A 25 6.18 14.84 3.42
CA SER A 25 6.55 14.01 2.27
C SER A 25 6.88 12.59 2.71
N ARG A 26 6.44 11.62 1.91
CA ARG A 26 6.79 10.20 2.05
C ARG A 26 6.73 9.51 0.68
N PHE A 27 7.19 8.27 0.62
CA PHE A 27 7.06 7.42 -0.55
C PHE A 27 6.35 6.14 -0.13
N ALA A 28 5.28 5.78 -0.83
CA ALA A 28 4.68 4.46 -0.70
C ALA A 28 5.50 3.48 -1.55
N ASP A 29 5.77 2.29 -1.02
CA ASP A 29 6.59 1.30 -1.73
C ASP A 29 5.96 0.91 -3.06
N ILE A 30 4.65 0.61 -3.07
CA ILE A 30 3.93 0.24 -4.28
C ILE A 30 2.53 0.87 -4.28
N VAL A 31 2.11 1.42 -5.42
CA VAL A 31 0.70 1.74 -5.69
C VAL A 31 0.25 0.96 -6.92
N THR A 32 -0.83 0.19 -6.76
CA THR A 32 -1.40 -0.64 -7.82
C THR A 32 -2.76 -0.10 -8.23
N PHE A 33 -3.05 -0.17 -9.52
CA PHE A 33 -4.25 0.39 -10.13
C PHE A 33 -5.01 -0.71 -10.84
N ASP A 34 -6.21 -1.04 -10.36
CA ASP A 34 -7.10 -1.99 -11.03
C ASP A 34 -7.70 -1.29 -12.27
N SER A 35 -7.50 -1.88 -13.44
CA SER A 35 -8.02 -1.35 -14.71
C SER A 35 -9.54 -1.48 -14.85
N ASN A 36 -10.19 -2.34 -14.05
CA ASN A 36 -11.60 -2.73 -14.24
C ASN A 36 -12.56 -2.08 -13.24
N SER A 37 -12.09 -1.73 -12.04
CA SER A 37 -12.97 -1.37 -10.92
C SER A 37 -12.81 0.08 -10.42
N GLY A 38 -11.88 0.86 -11.00
CA GLY A 38 -11.56 2.20 -10.50
C GLY A 38 -10.90 2.20 -9.12
N LEU A 39 -10.46 1.03 -8.65
CA LEU A 39 -9.75 0.86 -7.38
C LEU A 39 -8.26 1.11 -7.57
N ALA A 40 -7.64 1.55 -6.49
CA ALA A 40 -6.20 1.60 -6.35
C ALA A 40 -5.80 1.12 -4.95
N TYR A 41 -4.71 0.37 -4.86
CA TYR A 41 -4.20 -0.15 -3.59
C TYR A 41 -2.82 0.41 -3.31
N VAL A 42 -2.65 0.96 -2.12
CA VAL A 42 -1.34 1.37 -1.57
C VAL A 42 -0.81 0.20 -0.76
N LEU A 43 0.33 -0.36 -1.18
CA LEU A 43 0.98 -1.49 -0.53
C LEU A 43 2.32 -1.03 0.04
N ASP A 44 2.56 -1.39 1.30
CA ASP A 44 3.83 -1.18 2.01
C ASP A 44 4.20 -2.52 2.67
N PRO A 45 4.89 -3.40 1.92
CA PRO A 45 5.26 -4.72 2.41
C PRO A 45 6.21 -4.61 3.60
N THR A 46 5.78 -5.17 4.74
CA THR A 46 6.55 -5.13 5.97
C THR A 46 7.09 -6.51 6.29
N VAL A 47 8.42 -6.61 6.40
CA VAL A 47 9.09 -7.85 6.77
C VAL A 47 9.04 -8.05 8.30
N ARG A 48 8.64 -9.25 8.71
CA ARG A 48 8.58 -9.66 10.12
C ARG A 48 9.03 -11.10 10.30
N TYR A 49 9.55 -11.41 11.49
CA TYR A 49 9.74 -12.79 11.89
C TYR A 49 8.40 -13.43 12.22
N GLU A 50 8.25 -14.69 11.82
CA GLU A 50 7.14 -15.51 12.28
C GLU A 50 7.10 -15.53 13.82
N SER A 51 5.91 -15.31 14.38
CA SER A 51 5.67 -15.36 15.81
C SER A 51 4.28 -15.95 16.08
N ASN A 52 4.04 -16.37 17.31
CA ASN A 52 2.72 -16.82 17.77
C ASN A 52 1.74 -15.66 18.00
N ASP A 53 2.07 -14.44 17.57
CA ASP A 53 1.18 -13.28 17.69
C ASP A 53 0.22 -13.22 16.50
N GLU A 54 -0.98 -13.75 16.72
CA GLU A 54 -2.05 -13.77 15.71
C GLU A 54 -2.51 -12.36 15.28
N CYS A 55 -2.26 -11.34 16.10
CA CYS A 55 -2.70 -9.96 15.84
C CYS A 55 -1.68 -9.14 15.03
N GLN A 56 -0.51 -9.71 14.70
CA GLN A 56 0.57 -8.95 14.09
C GLN A 56 0.19 -8.38 12.70
N ALA A 57 -0.55 -9.15 11.90
CA ALA A 57 -1.03 -8.70 10.59
C ALA A 57 -2.00 -7.52 10.71
N GLU A 58 -2.92 -7.56 11.68
CA GLU A 58 -3.87 -6.47 11.94
C GLU A 58 -3.14 -5.21 12.42
N ALA A 59 -2.16 -5.37 13.32
CA ALA A 59 -1.36 -4.26 13.83
C ALA A 59 -0.64 -3.53 12.68
N ILE A 60 -0.05 -4.28 11.74
CA ILE A 60 0.61 -3.72 10.55
C ILE A 60 -0.41 -3.06 9.62
N ALA A 61 -1.55 -3.70 9.33
CA ALA A 61 -2.60 -3.10 8.52
C ALA A 61 -3.08 -1.75 9.10
N LYS A 62 -3.28 -1.68 10.42
CA LYS A 62 -3.66 -0.46 11.13
C LYS A 62 -2.56 0.61 11.08
N GLU A 63 -1.31 0.23 11.30
CA GLU A 63 -0.15 1.12 11.18
C GLU A 63 -0.11 1.75 9.78
N LYS A 64 -0.11 0.93 8.73
CA LYS A 64 -0.01 1.39 7.34
C LYS A 64 -1.21 2.24 6.93
N TYR A 65 -2.42 1.84 7.34
CA TYR A 65 -3.62 2.66 7.11
C TYR A 65 -3.46 4.08 7.71
N ASN A 66 -2.98 4.19 8.95
CA ASN A 66 -2.81 5.49 9.62
C ASN A 66 -1.75 6.39 8.93
N ILE A 67 -0.77 5.77 8.27
CA ILE A 67 0.30 6.43 7.51
C ILE A 67 -0.26 6.95 6.17
N TYR A 68 -0.88 6.08 5.36
CA TYR A 68 -1.18 6.40 3.96
C TYR A 68 -2.61 6.87 3.69
N ASN A 69 -3.58 6.59 4.56
CA ASN A 69 -4.96 7.05 4.33
C ASN A 69 -5.05 8.59 4.23
N LYS A 70 -4.13 9.29 4.90
CA LYS A 70 -4.00 10.76 4.86
C LYS A 70 -3.38 11.29 3.55
N CYS A 71 -2.87 10.41 2.69
CA CYS A 71 -2.22 10.75 1.43
C CYS A 71 -3.17 10.61 0.22
N ASN A 72 -4.40 10.15 0.42
CA ASN A 72 -5.36 9.84 -0.65
C ASN A 72 -5.63 11.04 -1.58
N GLU A 73 -5.65 12.26 -1.04
CA GLU A 73 -5.80 13.47 -1.86
C GLU A 73 -4.64 13.63 -2.83
N LYS A 74 -3.41 13.48 -2.35
CA LYS A 74 -2.23 13.61 -3.21
C LYS A 74 -2.17 12.53 -4.29
N PHE A 75 -2.57 11.32 -3.96
CA PHE A 75 -2.68 10.25 -4.94
C PHE A 75 -3.71 10.56 -6.02
N ARG A 76 -4.90 11.08 -5.64
CA ARG A 76 -5.93 11.52 -6.59
C ARG A 76 -5.43 12.63 -7.51
N GLU A 77 -4.75 13.64 -6.99
CA GLU A 77 -4.19 14.73 -7.80
C GLU A 77 -3.22 14.20 -8.87
N LYS A 78 -2.35 13.26 -8.50
CA LYS A 78 -1.25 12.80 -9.35
C LYS A 78 -1.68 11.68 -10.31
N HIS A 79 -2.57 10.80 -9.88
CA HIS A 79 -2.90 9.56 -10.58
C HIS A 79 -4.39 9.44 -10.97
N GLY A 80 -5.17 10.51 -10.74
CA GLY A 80 -6.58 10.59 -11.10
C GLY A 80 -7.52 10.09 -10.00
N GLU A 81 -8.80 10.43 -10.18
CA GLU A 81 -9.87 10.11 -9.25
C GLU A 81 -10.10 8.59 -9.21
N ARG A 82 -9.81 7.98 -8.05
CA ARG A 82 -9.96 6.56 -7.78
C ARG A 82 -10.26 6.34 -6.30
N ARG A 83 -10.83 5.18 -5.98
CA ARG A 83 -10.97 4.74 -4.58
C ARG A 83 -9.66 4.08 -4.15
N TYR A 84 -8.90 4.79 -3.32
CA TYR A 84 -7.64 4.31 -2.75
C TYR A 84 -7.90 3.55 -1.46
N GLU A 85 -7.38 2.32 -1.38
CA GLU A 85 -7.40 1.48 -0.19
C GLU A 85 -5.95 1.16 0.23
N VAL A 86 -5.68 1.16 1.53
CA VAL A 86 -4.35 0.83 2.06
C VAL A 86 -4.37 -0.61 2.53
N LEU A 87 -3.47 -1.44 2.00
CA LEU A 87 -3.31 -2.83 2.43
C LEU A 87 -1.96 -2.98 3.14
N GLY A 88 -2.00 -3.29 4.43
CA GLY A 88 -0.81 -3.73 5.15
C GLY A 88 -0.46 -5.16 4.75
N VAL A 89 0.62 -5.32 4.01
CA VAL A 89 1.10 -6.64 3.57
C VAL A 89 2.23 -7.07 4.49
N VAL A 90 2.13 -8.27 5.08
CA VAL A 90 3.20 -8.85 5.89
C VAL A 90 3.96 -9.88 5.06
N VAL A 91 5.29 -9.79 5.09
CA VAL A 91 6.19 -10.79 4.52
C VAL A 91 6.91 -11.48 5.67
N TRP A 92 6.64 -12.77 5.84
CA TRP A 92 7.15 -13.57 6.94
C TRP A 92 8.55 -14.13 6.64
N ILE A 93 9.46 -13.99 7.60
CA ILE A 93 10.72 -14.73 7.66
C ILE A 93 10.49 -15.96 8.54
N LEU A 94 10.63 -17.14 7.93
CA LEU A 94 10.65 -18.43 8.63
C LEU A 94 12.04 -18.66 9.24
N TRP A 95 12.07 -19.23 10.44
CA TRP A 95 13.30 -19.68 11.10
C TRP A 95 13.75 -21.07 10.64
#